data_AF-A0A5J4FE53-F1
#
_entry.id   AF-A0A5J4FE53-F1
#
_cell.length_a   1.000
_cell.length_b   1.000
_cell.length_c   1.000
_cell.angle_alpha   90.00
_cell.angle_beta   90.00
_cell.angle_gamma   90.00
#
_symmetry.space_group_name_H-M   'P 1'
#
loop_
_entity.id
_entity.type
_entity.pdbx_description
1 polymer ?
#
loop_
_entity_poly.entity_id
_entity_poly.type
_entity_poly.pdbx_seq_one_letter_code
_entity_poly.pdbx_strand_id
1 'polypeptide(L)' 'MTLKNLQEFREAAYKLLGTGKDAVMDLMDAVLVTRSVHSFAELSMSPVFRRKWPSL' A
#
# COMPACT_ATOMS: atom_id res chain seq x y z
N MET A 1 -19.58 -0.10 -9.97
CA MET A 1 -18.32 0.54 -9.56
C MET A 1 -17.37 0.50 -10.76
N THR A 2 -16.84 1.63 -11.22
CA THR A 2 -15.92 1.67 -12.38
C THR A 2 -14.47 1.76 -11.91
N LEU A 3 -13.51 1.45 -12.80
CA LEU A 3 -12.08 1.63 -12.51
C LEU A 3 -11.76 3.09 -12.12
N LYS A 4 -12.40 4.05 -12.79
CA LYS A 4 -12.27 5.47 -12.50
C LYS A 4 -12.68 5.80 -11.06
N ASN A 5 -13.80 5.26 -10.59
CA ASN A 5 -14.25 5.49 -9.20
C ASN A 5 -13.24 4.93 -8.18
N LEU A 6 -12.58 3.81 -8.48
CA LEU A 6 -11.55 3.23 -7.61
C LEU A 6 -10.27 4.08 -7.59
N GLN A 7 -9.88 4.65 -8.73
CA GLN A 7 -8.74 5.57 -8.83
C GLN A 7 -9.01 6.85 -8.03
N GLU A 8 -10.18 7.46 -8.21
CA GLU A 8 -10.60 8.65 -7.46
C GLU A 8 -10.64 8.39 -5.95
N PHE A 9 -11.18 7.24 -5.53
CA PHE A 9 -11.17 6.83 -4.13
C PHE A 9 -9.74 6.71 -3.59
N ARG A 10 -8.84 6.05 -4.33
CA ARG A 10 -7.43 5.88 -3.91
C ARG A 10 -6.74 7.24 -3.77
N GLU A 11 -6.93 8.15 -4.72
CA GLU A 11 -6.35 9.49 -4.66
C GLU A 11 -6.90 10.31 -3.49
N ALA A 12 -8.21 10.21 -3.23
CA ALA A 12 -8.84 10.87 -2.09
C ALA A 12 -8.27 10.33 -0.76
N ALA A 13 -8.16 9.01 -0.62
CA ALA A 13 -7.55 8.37 0.54
C ALA A 13 -6.08 8.79 0.71
N TYR A 14 -5.30 8.85 -0.36
CA TYR A 14 -3.89 9.26 -0.32
C TYR A 14 -3.69 10.67 0.23
N LYS A 15 -4.60 11.59 -0.09
CA LYS A 15 -4.57 12.99 0.41
C LYS A 15 -4.86 13.10 1.90
N LEU A 16 -5.55 12.12 2.49
CA LEU A 16 -5.89 12.09 3.92
C LEU A 16 -4.78 11.48 4.78
N LEU A 17 -3.81 10.79 4.18
CA LEU A 17 -2.71 10.15 4.88
C LEU A 17 -1.57 11.14 5.18
N GLY A 18 -0.92 10.97 6.34
CA GLY A 18 0.20 11.81 6.80
C GLY A 18 1.56 11.45 6.19
N THR A 19 2.64 11.72 6.94
CA THR A 19 4.06 11.59 6.52
C THR A 19 4.47 10.18 6.03
N GLY A 20 3.64 9.16 6.22
CA GLY A 20 3.86 7.77 5.77
C GLY A 20 2.96 7.30 4.62
N LYS A 21 2.23 8.19 3.95
CA LYS A 21 1.19 7.84 2.95
C LYS A 21 1.64 6.86 1.86
N ASP A 22 2.88 6.98 1.38
CA ASP A 22 3.41 6.06 0.36
C ASP A 22 3.58 4.65 0.91
N ALA A 23 4.17 4.52 2.11
CA ALA A 23 4.36 3.22 2.75
C ALA A 23 3.02 2.56 3.14
N VAL A 24 2.03 3.36 3.55
CA VAL A 24 0.68 2.87 3.84
C VAL A 24 -0.01 2.37 2.57
N MET A 25 0.13 3.08 1.44
CA MET A 25 -0.44 2.64 0.17
C MET A 25 0.25 1.37 -0.36
N ASP A 26 1.58 1.29 -0.25
CA ASP A 26 2.33 0.08 -0.61
C ASP A 26 1.90 -1.11 0.27
N LEU A 27 1.67 -0.89 1.56
CA LEU A 27 1.19 -1.93 2.48
C LEU A 27 -0.25 -2.36 2.16
N MET A 28 -1.14 -1.43 1.82
CA MET A 28 -2.49 -1.75 1.35
C MET A 28 -2.45 -2.62 0.10
N ASP A 29 -1.62 -2.26 -0.88
CA ASP A 29 -1.46 -3.04 -2.11
C ASP A 29 -0.93 -4.44 -1.80
N ALA A 30 0.06 -4.55 -0.90
CA ALA A 30 0.58 -5.83 -0.43
C ALA A 30 -0.49 -6.70 0.24
N VAL A 31 -1.34 -6.12 1.10
CA VAL A 31 -2.45 -6.85 1.74
C VAL A 31 -3.45 -7.36 0.71
N LEU A 32 -3.81 -6.54 -0.28
CA LEU A 32 -4.81 -6.90 -1.30
C LEU A 32 -4.38 -8.08 -2.18
N VAL A 33 -3.08 -8.26 -2.38
CA VAL A 33 -2.53 -9.36 -3.21
C VAL A 33 -2.08 -10.57 -2.38
N THR A 34 -2.03 -10.45 -1.05
CA THR A 34 -1.54 -11.51 -0.17
C THR A 34 -2.70 -12.34 0.36
N ARG A 35 -2.70 -13.65 0.06
CA ARG A 35 -3.78 -14.57 0.44
C ARG A 35 -3.97 -14.70 1.96
N SER A 36 -2.87 -14.69 2.71
CA SER A 36 -2.87 -14.78 4.17
C SER A 36 -1.69 -13.99 4.72
N VAL A 37 -1.95 -13.17 5.73
CA VAL A 37 -0.92 -12.32 6.35
C VAL A 37 -0.56 -12.90 7.70
N HIS A 38 0.70 -13.26 7.90
CA HIS A 38 1.20 -13.75 9.20
C HIS A 38 1.85 -12.64 10.01
N SER A 39 2.36 -11.59 9.37
CA SER A 39 2.87 -10.39 10.06
C SER A 39 2.90 -9.15 9.15
N PHE A 40 3.00 -7.96 9.75
CA PHE A 40 3.24 -6.73 8.98
C PHE A 40 4.62 -6.68 8.32
N ALA A 41 5.63 -7.30 8.93
CA ALA A 41 6.98 -7.36 8.36
C ALA A 41 7.00 -8.15 7.04
N GLU A 42 6.23 -9.24 6.96
CA GLU A 42 6.07 -10.04 5.74
C GLU A 42 5.53 -9.21 4.56
N LEU A 43 4.58 -8.31 4.81
CA LEU A 43 4.01 -7.45 3.76
C LEU A 43 5.04 -6.50 3.14
N SER A 44 6.05 -6.09 3.92
CA SER A 44 7.15 -5.25 3.43
C SER A 44 8.06 -5.99 2.44
N MET A 45 7.97 -7.32 2.40
CA MET A 45 8.70 -8.19 1.46
C MET A 45 7.88 -8.54 0.20
N SER A 46 6.64 -8.06 0.11
CA SER A 46 5.77 -8.32 -1.04
C SER A 46 6.35 -7.69 -2.33
N PRO A 47 6.27 -8.36 -3.50
CA PRO A 47 6.81 -7.82 -4.75
C PRO A 47 6.11 -6.53 -5.20
N VAL A 48 4.92 -6.23 -4.67
CA VAL A 48 4.19 -4.98 -4.97
C VAL A 48 4.59 -3.84 -4.04
N PHE A 49 5.34 -4.10 -2.97
CA PHE A 49 5.84 -3.08 -2.05
C PHE A 49 7.00 -2.32 -2.72
N ARG A 50 6.74 -1.09 -3.20
CA ARG A 50 7.67 -0.35 -4.07
C ARG A 50 8.76 0.37 -3.28
N ARG A 51 8.44 0.84 -2.08
CA ARG A 51 9.41 1.52 -1.24
C ARG A 51 10.43 0.52 -0.71
N LYS A 52 11.62 0.50 -1.29
CA LYS A 52 12.78 -0.12 -0.65
C LYS A 52 13.09 0.68 0.60
N TRP A 53 13.32 0.02 1.73
CA TRP A 53 13.89 0.67 2.90
C TRP A 53 15.10 1.47 2.42
N PRO A 54 15.24 2.77 2.73
CA PRO A 54 16.53 3.39 2.62
C PRO A 54 17.44 2.55 3.54
N SER A 55 18.32 1.76 2.94
CA SER A 55 19.49 1.29 3.65
C SER A 55 20.15 2.55 4.18
N LEU A 56 20.29 2.65 5.50
CA LEU A 56 20.97 3.74 6.19
C LEU A 56 22.25 4.17 5.46
#